data_AF-A0A931RQA1-F1
#
_entry.id   AF-A0A931RQA1-F1
#
_cell.length_a   1.000
_cell.length_b   1.000
_cell.length_c   1.000
_cell.angle_alpha   90.00
_cell.angle_beta   90.00
_cell.angle_gamma   90.00
#
_symmetry.space_group_name_H-M   'P 1'
#
loop_
_entity.id
_entity.type
_entity.pdbx_description
1 polymer ?
#
loop_
_entity_poly.entity_id
_entity_poly.type
_entity_poly.pdbx_seq_one_letter_code
_entity_poly.pdbx_strand_id
1 'polypeptide(L)'
;MTIDIFFNWPPGSNLARISVGQSNSKDLNFMFGIGIVRKNEPDKIYYMGERWIAAEKVNLDFFVKRDDYVVIERKIKNSEKIETRNTWDINKEWPPTAIGNMSTNTPWNF
;
A
#
# COMPACT_ATOMS: atom_id res chain seq x y z
N MET A 1 2.10 13.19 -2.73
CA MET A 1 2.59 11.85 -2.36
C MET A 1 1.83 10.95 -3.27
N THR A 2 2.40 10.43 -4.33
CA THR A 2 1.57 9.75 -5.32
C THR A 2 2.25 8.40 -5.49
N ILE A 3 1.97 7.50 -4.54
CA ILE A 3 2.18 6.07 -4.76
C ILE A 3 0.88 5.59 -5.38
N ASP A 4 0.97 4.98 -6.54
CA ASP A 4 -0.19 4.37 -7.15
C ASP A 4 -0.43 3.02 -6.50
N ILE A 5 -1.65 2.82 -6.03
CA ILE A 5 -2.09 1.58 -5.42
C ILE A 5 -3.20 1.07 -6.31
N PHE A 6 -2.95 -0.08 -6.92
CA PHE A 6 -3.95 -0.81 -7.69
C PHE A 6 -4.45 -1.95 -6.83
N PHE A 7 -5.75 -2.21 -6.87
CA PHE A 7 -6.30 -3.38 -6.21
C PHE A 7 -7.32 -4.07 -7.10
N ASN A 8 -7.40 -5.39 -6.96
CA ASN A 8 -8.40 -6.21 -7.63
C ASN A 8 -9.11 -7.08 -6.60
N TRP A 9 -10.41 -6.84 -6.40
CA TRP A 9 -11.26 -7.58 -5.47
C TRP A 9 -12.41 -8.28 -6.20
N PRO A 10 -12.24 -9.54 -6.62
CA PRO A 10 -13.32 -10.28 -7.26
C PRO A 10 -14.53 -10.45 -6.33
N PRO A 11 -15.77 -10.33 -6.82
CA PRO A 11 -16.98 -10.60 -6.03
C PRO A 11 -16.92 -11.99 -5.38
N GLY A 12 -17.22 -12.08 -4.08
CA GLY A 12 -17.17 -13.34 -3.31
C GLY A 12 -15.77 -13.82 -2.91
N SER A 13 -14.69 -13.17 -3.36
CA SER A 13 -13.32 -13.49 -2.92
C SER A 13 -13.04 -12.96 -1.52
N ASN A 14 -12.32 -13.75 -0.71
CA ASN A 14 -11.76 -13.32 0.58
C ASN A 14 -10.34 -12.75 0.45
N LEU A 15 -9.82 -12.63 -0.78
CA LEU A 15 -8.50 -12.10 -1.09
C LEU A 15 -8.61 -10.98 -2.14
N ALA A 16 -7.81 -9.93 -1.97
CA ALA A 16 -7.49 -8.99 -3.02
C ALA A 16 -6.00 -8.95 -3.30
N ARG A 17 -5.66 -8.78 -4.58
CA ARG A 17 -4.30 -8.44 -4.99
C ARG A 17 -4.16 -6.93 -4.89
N ILE A 18 -3.12 -6.49 -4.20
CA ILE A 18 -2.69 -5.10 -4.10
C ILE A 18 -1.36 -4.97 -4.84
N SER A 19 -1.28 -4.01 -5.74
CA SER A 19 -0.05 -3.63 -6.45
C SER A 19 0.28 -2.20 -6.06
N VAL A 20 1.54 -1.95 -5.67
CA VAL A 20 2.00 -0.64 -5.21
C VAL A 20 3.16 -0.20 -6.09
N GLY A 21 3.02 0.97 -6.71
CA GLY A 21 3.98 1.51 -7.67
C GLY A 21 4.31 2.99 -7.44
N GLN A 22 5.44 3.44 -7.98
CA GLN A 22 5.79 4.85 -8.01
C GLN A 22 4.99 5.58 -9.11
N SER A 23 4.40 6.74 -8.79
CA SER A 23 3.75 7.58 -9.81
C SER A 23 4.48 8.90 -10.12
N ASN A 24 5.46 9.32 -9.31
CA ASN A 24 6.10 10.64 -9.47
C ASN A 24 7.58 10.71 -9.02
N SER A 25 8.38 11.54 -9.71
CA SER A 25 9.79 11.83 -9.43
C SER A 25 10.02 12.68 -8.17
N LYS A 26 9.01 13.41 -7.68
CA LYS A 26 9.12 14.20 -6.44
C LYS A 26 9.30 13.36 -5.18
N ASP A 27 9.04 12.05 -5.26
CA ASP A 27 9.10 11.16 -4.11
C ASP A 27 10.50 10.53 -3.88
N LEU A 28 11.50 10.83 -4.73
CA LEU A 28 12.87 10.27 -4.66
C LEU A 28 13.62 10.54 -3.33
N ASN A 29 13.21 11.54 -2.55
CA ASN A 29 13.82 11.83 -1.25
C ASN A 29 13.21 11.03 -0.10
N PHE A 30 12.21 10.20 -0.37
CA PHE A 30 11.50 9.42 0.63
C PHE A 30 11.82 7.93 0.56
N MET A 31 11.55 7.26 1.67
CA MET A 31 11.50 5.81 1.80
C MET A 31 10.11 5.41 2.27
N PHE A 32 9.66 4.25 1.83
CA PHE A 32 8.32 3.75 2.07
C PHE A 32 8.36 2.39 2.77
N GLY A 33 7.45 2.22 3.72
CA GLY A 33 7.19 0.93 4.34
C GLY A 33 5.79 0.48 4.04
N ILE A 34 5.67 -0.65 3.37
CA ILE A 34 4.38 -1.21 2.95
C ILE A 34 4.19 -2.50 3.72
N GLY A 35 3.07 -2.62 4.43
CA GLY A 35 2.80 -3.80 5.24
C GLY A 35 1.32 -4.06 5.42
N ILE A 36 1.03 -5.17 6.09
CA ILE A 36 -0.32 -5.63 6.40
C ILE A 36 -0.45 -5.79 7.91
N VAL A 37 -1.53 -5.31 8.50
CA VAL A 37 -1.93 -5.65 9.87
C VAL A 37 -3.05 -6.67 9.77
N ARG A 38 -2.89 -7.82 10.40
CA ARG A 38 -3.91 -8.87 10.35
C ARG A 38 -4.98 -8.61 11.38
N LYS A 39 -6.24 -8.92 11.05
CA LYS A 39 -7.37 -8.74 11.97
C LYS A 39 -7.16 -9.40 13.34
N ASN A 40 -6.57 -10.59 13.34
CA ASN A 40 -6.30 -11.39 14.54
C ASN A 40 -5.00 -11.01 15.27
N GLU A 41 -4.20 -10.10 14.71
CA GLU A 41 -2.93 -9.64 15.26
C GLU A 41 -2.79 -8.11 15.05
N PRO A 42 -3.67 -7.28 15.65
CA PRO A 42 -3.78 -5.85 15.35
C PRO A 42 -2.52 -5.05 15.73
N ASP A 43 -1.72 -5.56 16.66
CA ASP A 43 -0.51 -4.88 17.16
C ASP A 43 0.73 -5.15 16.28
N LYS A 44 0.60 -5.93 15.21
CA LYS A 44 1.73 -6.38 14.39
C LYS A 44 1.58 -6.00 12.92
N ILE A 45 2.58 -5.29 12.41
CA ILE A 45 2.71 -4.96 11.00
C ILE A 45 3.62 -5.99 10.32
N TYR A 46 3.10 -6.66 9.31
CA TYR A 46 3.82 -7.56 8.42
C TYR A 46 4.28 -6.80 7.19
N TYR A 47 5.54 -6.39 7.14
CA TYR A 47 6.08 -5.66 5.98
C TYR A 47 6.24 -6.59 4.78
N MET A 48 5.82 -6.09 3.61
CA MET A 48 5.90 -6.78 2.33
C MET A 48 7.29 -6.54 1.73
N GLY A 49 8.27 -7.34 2.14
CA GLY A 49 9.68 -7.17 1.78
C GLY A 49 10.45 -6.36 2.82
N GLU A 50 11.40 -5.54 2.35
CA GLU A 50 12.14 -4.63 3.23
C GLU A 50 11.19 -3.55 3.79
N ARG A 51 11.36 -3.23 5.08
CA ARG A 51 10.54 -2.19 5.72
C ARG A 51 10.73 -0.80 5.09
N TRP A 52 11.91 -0.48 4.57
CA TRP A 52 12.19 0.85 4.01
C TRP A 52 12.70 0.70 2.58
N ILE A 53 11.80 0.89 1.63
CA ILE A 53 12.06 0.79 0.20
C ILE A 53 12.20 2.20 -0.35
N ALA A 54 13.29 2.47 -1.07
CA ALA A 54 13.45 3.74 -1.77
C ALA A 54 12.36 3.91 -2.83
N ALA A 55 11.87 5.14 -3.03
CA ALA A 55 10.78 5.43 -3.97
C ALA A 55 10.97 4.81 -5.36
N GLU A 56 12.17 4.90 -5.91
CA GLU A 56 12.54 4.34 -7.22
C GLU A 56 12.44 2.81 -7.32
N LYS A 57 12.29 2.12 -6.19
CA LYS A 57 12.20 0.65 -6.09
C LYS A 57 10.83 0.19 -5.57
N VAL A 58 9.89 1.10 -5.34
CA VAL A 58 8.54 0.74 -4.89
C VAL A 58 7.78 0.14 -6.07
N ASN A 59 7.91 -1.17 -6.21
CA ASN A 59 7.09 -2.00 -7.07
C ASN A 59 6.84 -3.32 -6.33
N LEU A 60 5.66 -3.42 -5.70
CA LEU A 60 5.27 -4.57 -4.90
C LEU A 60 3.92 -5.10 -5.34
N ASP A 61 3.80 -6.42 -5.35
CA ASP A 61 2.56 -7.14 -5.58
C ASP A 61 2.35 -8.11 -4.41
N PHE A 62 1.21 -7.98 -3.72
CA PHE A 62 0.89 -8.86 -2.60
C PHE A 62 -0.61 -9.09 -2.46
N PHE A 63 -0.97 -10.18 -1.78
CA PHE A 63 -2.36 -10.50 -1.48
C PHE A 63 -2.71 -10.09 -0.06
N VAL A 64 -3.92 -9.58 0.11
CA VAL A 64 -4.46 -9.21 1.42
C VAL A 64 -5.81 -9.89 1.62
N LYS A 65 -6.06 -10.37 2.84
CA LYS A 65 -7.33 -11.01 3.18
C LYS A 65 -8.39 -9.97 3.55
N ARG A 66 -9.64 -10.38 3.41
CA ARG A 66 -10.79 -9.64 3.96
C ARG A 66 -10.57 -9.41 5.45
N ASP A 67 -10.89 -8.20 5.90
CA ASP A 67 -10.69 -7.69 7.27
C ASP A 67 -9.26 -7.39 7.71
N ASP A 68 -8.23 -7.68 6.90
CA ASP A 68 -6.88 -7.18 7.17
C ASP A 68 -6.77 -5.70 6.77
N TYR A 69 -5.75 -5.02 7.29
CA TYR A 69 -5.45 -3.62 6.97
C TYR A 69 -4.15 -3.50 6.19
N VAL A 70 -4.10 -2.63 5.19
CA VAL A 70 -2.83 -2.24 4.57
C VAL A 70 -2.27 -1.03 5.30
N VAL A 71 -0.98 -1.03 5.59
CA VAL A 71 -0.25 0.08 6.20
C VAL A 71 0.78 0.59 5.21
N ILE A 72 0.79 1.91 5.00
CA ILE A 72 1.81 2.58 4.20
C ILE A 72 2.43 3.67 5.06
N GLU A 73 3.72 3.51 5.34
CA GLU A 73 4.57 4.46 6.04
C GLU A 73 5.43 5.22 5.04
N ARG A 74 5.69 6.50 5.32
CA ARG A 74 6.67 7.31 4.60
C ARG A 74 7.59 8.01 5.58
N LYS A 75 8.88 8.06 5.24
CA LYS A 75 9.88 8.90 5.91
C LYS A 75 10.84 9.51 4.90
N ILE A 76 11.54 10.58 5.28
CA ILE A 76 12.66 11.12 4.49
C ILE A 76 13.86 10.15 4.56
N LYS A 77 14.62 10.02 3.47
CA LYS A 77 15.91 9.31 3.46
C LYS A 77 16.80 9.82 4.60
N ASN A 78 17.44 8.91 5.34
CA ASN A 78 18.27 9.21 6.52
C ASN A 78 17.54 9.82 7.73
N SER A 79 16.22 9.97 7.68
CA SER A 79 15.43 10.30 8.86
C SER A 79 14.98 9.01 9.55
N GLU A 80 14.92 9.04 10.88
CA GLU A 80 14.29 7.99 11.69
C GLU A 80 12.80 8.29 11.94
N LYS A 81 12.37 9.53 11.70
CA LYS A 81 11.00 9.97 11.95
C LYS A 81 10.08 9.54 10.81
N ILE A 82 9.02 8.82 11.16
CA ILE A 82 7.90 8.55 10.27
C ILE A 82 7.13 9.86 10.08
N GLU A 83 7.03 10.32 8.84
CA GLU A 83 6.28 11.54 8.52
C GLU A 83 4.80 11.27 8.35
N THR A 84 4.47 10.12 7.80
CA THR A 84 3.08 9.76 7.51
C THR A 84 2.91 8.26 7.67
N ARG A 85 1.83 7.86 8.34
CA ARG A 85 1.36 6.49 8.40
C ARG A 85 -0.11 6.50 7.99
N ASN A 86 -0.39 5.88 6.86
CA ASN A 86 -1.75 5.65 6.39
C ASN A 86 -2.10 4.19 6.66
N THR A 87 -3.33 3.96 7.12
CA THR A 87 -3.89 2.63 7.28
C THR A 87 -5.14 2.54 6.43
N TRP A 88 -5.32 1.43 5.73
CA TRP A 88 -6.48 1.19 4.90
C TRP A 88 -7.24 -0.02 5.42
N ASP A 89 -8.48 0.23 5.85
CA ASP A 89 -9.48 -0.79 6.12
C ASP A 89 -10.08 -1.24 4.80
N ILE A 90 -9.76 -2.46 4.41
CA ILE A 90 -10.08 -2.98 3.08
C ILE A 90 -11.57 -3.36 2.97
N ASN A 91 -12.31 -3.31 4.07
CA ASN A 91 -13.77 -3.45 4.06
C ASN A 91 -14.52 -2.15 3.78
N LYS A 92 -13.84 -1.00 3.70
CA LYS A 92 -14.46 0.29 3.41
C LYS A 92 -14.16 0.72 1.99
N GLU A 93 -15.17 1.30 1.31
CA GLU A 93 -14.94 2.10 0.10
C GLU A 93 -13.88 3.17 0.41
N TRP A 94 -12.97 3.37 -0.54
CA TRP A 94 -11.84 4.26 -0.39
C TRP A 94 -12.31 5.71 -0.12
N PRO A 95 -11.73 6.46 0.85
CA PRO A 95 -11.97 7.90 0.92
C PRO A 95 -11.34 8.56 -0.32
N PRO A 96 -12.03 9.44 -1.07
CA PRO A 96 -11.61 9.99 -2.37
C PRO A 96 -10.26 10.72 -2.38
N THR A 97 -9.64 10.91 -1.22
CA THR A 97 -8.34 11.55 -1.02
C THR A 97 -7.33 10.57 -0.40
N ALA A 98 -7.02 9.48 -1.10
CA ALA A 98 -5.63 8.99 -1.02
C ALA A 98 -4.85 9.57 -2.18
N ILE A 99 -3.69 10.08 -1.82
CA ILE A 99 -2.86 10.86 -2.70
C ILE A 99 -2.21 9.85 -3.68
N GLY A 100 -2.64 9.86 -4.95
CA GLY A 100 -2.42 8.78 -5.94
C GLY A 100 -3.27 9.01 -7.21
N ASN A 101 -2.75 8.78 -8.43
CA ASN A 101 -3.62 8.75 -9.62
C ASN A 101 -4.25 7.36 -9.69
N MET A 102 -5.48 7.25 -9.19
CA MET A 102 -6.18 5.98 -9.03
C MET A 102 -6.74 5.48 -10.38
N SER A 103 -6.45 4.22 -10.74
CA SER A 103 -7.24 3.45 -11.71
C SER A 103 -7.92 2.29 -11.00
N THR A 104 -9.25 2.32 -10.97
CA THR A 104 -10.11 1.41 -10.19
C THR A 104 -10.47 0.12 -10.93
N ASN A 105 -9.82 -0.20 -12.06
CA ASN A 105 -10.04 -1.48 -12.75
C ASN A 105 -8.86 -1.79 -13.67
N THR A 106 -8.01 -2.76 -13.30
CA THR A 106 -7.25 -3.52 -14.29
C THR A 106 -8.09 -4.72 -14.73
N PRO A 107 -8.50 -4.80 -16.01
CA PRO A 107 -9.13 -6.00 -16.55
C PRO A 107 -8.18 -7.20 -16.45
N TRP A 108 -8.74 -8.39 -16.26
CA TRP A 108 -8.02 -9.65 -16.36
C TRP A 108 -7.49 -9.83 -17.78
N ASN A 109 -6.17 -9.94 -17.96
CA ASN A 109 -5.59 -10.55 -19.15
C ASN A 109 -4.98 -11.89 -18.71
N PHE A 110 -5.60 -12.98 -19.14
CA PHE A 110 -5.04 -14.34 -19.11
C PHE A 110 -4.00 -14.51 -20.22
#